data_AF-A0A6I1EHI3-F1
#
_entry.id   AF-A0A6I1EHI3-F1
#
_cell.length_a   1.000
_cell.length_b   1.000
_cell.length_c   1.000
_cell.angle_alpha   90.00
_cell.angle_beta   90.00
_cell.angle_gamma   90.00
#
_symmetry.space_group_name_H-M   'P 1'
#
loop_
_entity.id
_entity.type
_entity.pdbx_description
1 polymer ?
#
loop_
_entity_poly.entity_id
_entity_poly.type
_entity_poly.pdbx_seq_one_letter_code
_entity_poly.pdbx_strand_id
1 'polypeptide(L)' 'MLEGLNSIIQNIKRRARGFRNPEYFKTMIYLVAGNLDFSKWTQALKCGYPH' A
#
# COMPACT_ATOMS: atom_id res chain seq x y z
N MET A 1 -1.97 -20.84 -4.63
CA MET A 1 -1.31 -19.54 -4.92
C MET A 1 -2.29 -18.37 -5.03
N LEU A 2 -3.55 -18.56 -5.46
CA LEU A 2 -4.58 -17.50 -5.47
C LEU A 2 -5.15 -17.14 -4.08
N GLU A 3 -5.11 -18.06 -3.12
CA GLU A 3 -5.71 -17.88 -1.79
C GLU A 3 -5.05 -16.76 -0.96
N GLY A 4 -3.73 -16.58 -1.09
CA GLY A 4 -3.01 -15.53 -0.37
C GLY A 4 -3.43 -14.12 -0.82
N LEU A 5 -3.51 -13.90 -2.13
CA LEU A 5 -3.99 -12.63 -2.71
C LEU A 5 -5.45 -12.36 -2.34
N ASN A 6 -6.30 -13.39 -2.35
CA ASN A 6 -7.69 -13.25 -1.96
C ASN A 6 -7.83 -12.82 -0.48
N SER A 7 -7.01 -13.38 0.41
CA SER A 7 -6.99 -12.99 1.83
C SER A 7 -6.51 -11.55 2.03
N ILE A 8 -5.49 -11.12 1.28
CA ILE A 8 -4.99 -9.73 1.28
C ILE A 8 -6.10 -8.77 0.84
N ILE A 9 -6.78 -9.06 -0.27
CA ILE A 9 -7.87 -8.21 -0.79
C ILE A 9 -9.03 -8.15 0.20
N GLN A 10 -9.40 -9.26 0.85
CA GLN A 10 -10.44 -9.29 1.87
C GLN A 10 -10.06 -8.44 3.11
N ASN A 11 -8.81 -8.51 3.55
CA ASN A 11 -8.31 -7.70 4.66
C ASN A 11 -8.36 -6.19 4.31
N ILE A 12 -7.96 -5.81 3.09
CA ILE A 12 -8.03 -4.42 2.63
C ILE A 12 -9.50 -3.96 2.57
N LYS A 13 -10.43 -4.77 2.04
CA LYS A 13 -11.87 -4.45 2.02
C LYS A 13 -12.42 -4.25 3.42
N ARG A 14 -12.02 -5.10 4.37
CA ARG A 14 -12.44 -5.01 5.77
C ARG A 14 -11.93 -3.72 6.42
N ARG A 15 -10.71 -3.28 6.13
CA ARG A 15 -10.14 -2.01 6.63
C ARG A 15 -10.73 -0.78 5.93
N ALA A 16 -11.12 -0.92 4.66
CA ALA A 16 -11.75 0.13 3.88
C ALA A 16 -13.26 0.29 4.17
N ARG A 17 -13.88 -0.60 4.95
CA ARG A 17 -15.28 -0.42 5.39
C ARG A 17 -15.40 0.87 6.20
N GLY A 18 -16.18 1.83 5.69
CA GLY A 18 -16.33 3.17 6.25
C GLY A 18 -15.68 4.28 5.42
N PHE A 19 -14.81 3.94 4.46
CA PHE A 19 -14.29 4.90 3.52
C PHE A 19 -15.29 5.13 2.39
N ARG A 20 -15.73 6.37 2.22
CA ARG A 20 -16.64 6.77 1.13
C ARG A 20 -15.94 6.89 -0.23
N ASN A 21 -14.61 7.01 -0.22
CA ASN A 21 -13.84 7.28 -1.42
C ASN A 21 -13.21 5.98 -1.98
N PRO A 22 -13.60 5.50 -3.18
CA PRO A 22 -13.03 4.30 -3.79
C PRO A 22 -11.55 4.44 -4.15
N GLU A 23 -11.04 5.66 -4.30
CA GLU A 23 -9.61 5.90 -4.58
C GLU A 23 -8.71 5.50 -3.40
N TYR A 24 -9.21 5.61 -2.16
CA TYR A 24 -8.52 5.13 -0.97
C TYR A 24 -8.32 3.61 -1.02
N PHE A 25 -9.34 2.87 -1.46
CA PHE A 25 -9.27 1.42 -1.59
C PHE A 25 -8.26 1.01 -2.67
N LYS A 26 -8.27 1.69 -3.82
CA LYS A 26 -7.29 1.50 -4.90
C LYS A 26 -5.87 1.74 -4.40
N THR A 27 -5.66 2.84 -3.68
CA THR A 27 -4.37 3.20 -3.08
C THR A 27 -3.88 2.13 -2.10
N MET A 28 -4.73 1.66 -1.19
CA MET A 28 -4.37 0.58 -0.26
C MET A 28 -3.99 -0.72 -0.99
N ILE A 29 -4.65 -1.06 -2.10
CA ILE A 29 -4.25 -2.21 -2.92
C ILE A 29 -2.86 -2.00 -3.50
N TYR A 30 -2.59 -0.84 -4.10
CA TYR A 30 -1.26 -0.54 -4.65
C TYR A 30 -0.17 -0.55 -3.58
N LEU A 31 -0.45 -0.05 -2.37
CA LEU A 31 0.51 -0.05 -1.26
C LEU A 31 0.78 -1.46 -0.74
N VAL A 32 -0.26 -2.27 -0.54
CA VAL A 32 -0.16 -3.59 0.09
C VAL A 32 0.28 -4.68 -0.90
N ALA A 33 -0.21 -4.64 -2.15
CA ALA A 33 0.12 -5.62 -3.18
C ALA A 33 1.31 -5.20 -4.06
N GLY A 34 1.54 -3.89 -4.21
CA GLY A 34 2.62 -3.35 -5.03
C GLY A 34 4.00 -3.39 -4.36
N ASN A 35 4.10 -3.89 -3.13
CA ASN A 35 5.37 -4.02 -2.39
C ASN A 35 6.16 -2.70 -2.40
N LEU A 36 5.44 -1.56 -2.25
CA LEU A 36 6.07 -0.24 -2.26
C LEU A 36 6.95 -0.12 -1.03
N ASP A 37 8.25 -0.30 -1.24
CA ASP A 37 9.25 -0.15 -0.20
C ASP A 37 9.48 1.35 0.06
N PHE A 38 8.77 1.89 1.06
CA PHE A 38 8.98 3.26 1.55
C PHE A 38 10.29 3.41 2.35
N SER A 39 11.00 2.32 2.62
CA SER A 39 12.33 2.36 3.23
C SER A 39 13.32 3.09 2.32
N LYS A 40 13.21 2.92 1.00
CA LYS A 40 13.98 3.70 0.01
C LYS A 40 13.69 5.20 0.06
N TRP A 41 12.45 5.60 0.35
CA TRP A 41 12.08 7.01 0.53
C TRP A 41 12.68 7.61 1.80
N THR A 42 12.78 6.84 2.88
CA THR A 42 13.38 7.31 4.13
C THR A 42 14.90 7.48 4.01
N GLN A 43 15.54 6.75 3.09
CA GLN A 43 16.97 6.92 2.80
C GLN A 43 17.24 8.29 2.16
N ALA A 44 16.41 8.74 1.20
CA ALA A 44 16.56 10.05 0.55
C ALA A 44 16.33 11.27 1.47
N LEU A 45 15.69 11.08 2.63
CA LEU A 45 15.56 12.13 3.65
C LEU A 45 16.69 12.11 4.68
N LYS A 46 17.37 10.97 4.86
CA LYS A 46 18.51 10.83 5.79
C LYS A 46 19.84 11.19 5.15
N CYS A 47 20.04 10.86 3.88
CA CYS A 47 21.08 11.47 3.06
C CYS A 47 20.38 12.48 2.16
N GLY A 48 20.55 13.78 2.43
CA GLY A 48 20.03 14.83 1.57
C GLY A 48 20.32 14.52 0.11
N TYR A 49 19.30 14.63 -0.75
CA TYR A 49 19.38 14.44 -2.20
C TYR A 49 20.70 15.04 -2.73
N PRO A 50 21.65 14.24 -3.24
CA PRO A 50 22.71 14.80 -4.04
C PRO A 50 22.07 15.18 -5.38
N HIS A 51 22.12 16.47 -5.70
CA HIS A 51 22.14 16.96 -7.08
C HIS A 51 23.09 16.12 -7.95
#